data_AF-A0A2A2W5A3-F1
#
_entry.id   AF-A0A2A2W5A3-F1
#
_cell.length_a   1.000
_cell.length_b   1.000
_cell.length_c   1.000
_cell.angle_alpha   90.00
_cell.angle_beta   90.00
_cell.angle_gamma   90.00
#
_symmetry.space_group_name_H-M   'P 1'
#
loop_
_entity.id
_entity.type
_entity.pdbx_description
1 polymer ?
#
loop_
_entity_poly.entity_id
_entity_poly.type
_entity_poly.pdbx_seq_one_letter_code
_entity_poly.pdbx_strand_id
1 'polypeptide(L)' 'MYGLDFGESQRVKTQRGTTYVRQAAPTEQFWNAWRQNKGEVKAAGFSLSKYHDEWCVSFWSDSADTPIPRD' A
#
# COMPACT_ATOMS: atom_id res chain seq x y z
N MET A 1 -11.67 7.03 -3.28
CA MET A 1 -10.36 7.62 -2.88
C MET A 1 -10.09 7.31 -1.40
N TYR A 2 -9.17 6.39 -1.08
CA TYR A 2 -8.92 5.96 0.31
C TYR A 2 -8.31 7.03 1.25
N GLY A 3 -8.28 8.31 0.85
CA GLY A 3 -7.66 9.40 1.62
C GLY A 3 -6.17 9.21 1.91
N LEU A 4 -5.52 8.26 1.24
CA LEU A 4 -4.11 7.93 1.47
C LEU A 4 -3.23 8.88 0.66
N ASP A 5 -2.35 9.59 1.37
CA ASP A 5 -1.26 10.33 0.77
C ASP A 5 -0.06 9.40 0.64
N PHE A 6 0.06 8.78 -0.53
CA PHE A 6 1.22 7.96 -0.85
C PHE A 6 2.41 8.86 -1.13
N GLY A 7 3.43 8.74 -0.29
CA GLY A 7 4.70 9.42 -0.51
C GLY A 7 5.45 8.86 -1.72
N GLU A 8 6.72 9.24 -1.82
CA GLU A 8 7.59 8.81 -2.92
C GLU A 8 7.66 7.29 -3.04
N SER A 9 7.62 6.80 -4.27
CA SER A 9 7.82 5.38 -4.58
C SER A 9 9.28 5.00 -4.32
N GLN A 10 9.49 4.11 -3.36
CA GLN A 10 10.79 3.52 -3.09
C GLN A 10 10.99 2.25 -3.91
N ARG A 11 12.13 2.17 -4.59
CA ARG A 11 12.54 0.96 -5.31
C ARG A 11 13.22 -0.02 -4.35
N VAL A 12 12.64 -1.19 -4.18
CA VAL A 12 13.11 -2.26 -3.30
C VAL A 12 13.58 -3.46 -4.13
N LYS A 13 14.76 -3.99 -3.83
CA LYS A 13 15.22 -5.26 -4.39
C LYS A 13 14.74 -6.39 -3.49
N THR A 14 13.85 -7.24 -4.01
CA THR A 14 13.40 -8.46 -3.34
C THR A 14 14.04 -9.68 -4.00
N GLN A 15 13.98 -10.84 -3.34
CA GLN A 15 14.45 -12.11 -3.92
C GLN A 15 13.78 -12.45 -5.27
N ARG A 16 12.58 -11.93 -5.55
CA ARG A 16 11.85 -12.15 -6.79
C ARG A 16 12.19 -11.14 -7.90
N GLY A 17 12.88 -10.04 -7.58
CA GLY A 17 13.18 -8.99 -8.54
C GLY A 17 13.13 -7.59 -7.93
N THR A 18 13.19 -6.58 -8.82
CA THR A 18 13.04 -5.18 -8.44
C THR A 18 11.56 -4.84 -8.36
N THR A 19 11.09 -4.39 -7.20
CA THR A 19 9.72 -3.96 -6.95
C THR A 19 9.71 -2.53 -6.45
N TYR A 20 8.56 -1.88 -6.52
CA TYR A 20 8.33 -0.54 -6.04
C TYR A 20 7.34 -0.60 -4.89
N VAL A 21 7.68 0.07 -3.79
CA VAL A 21 6.81 0.22 -2.63
C VAL A 21 6.49 1.70 -2.43
N ARG A 22 5.22 2.03 -2.22
CA ARG A 22 4.79 3.36 -1.78
C ARG A 22 4.24 3.26 -0.38
N GLN A 23 4.68 4.14 0.52
CA GLN A 23 4.21 4.15 1.89
C GLN A 23 3.28 5.32 2.14
N ALA A 24 2.22 5.09 2.92
CA ALA A 24 1.25 6.10 3.33
C ALA A 24 0.81 5.85 4.77
N ALA A 25 0.43 6.91 5.47
CA ALA A 25 -0.27 6.78 6.74
C ALA A 25 -1.71 6.25 6.47
N PRO A 26 -2.15 5.17 7.14
CA PRO A 26 -3.51 4.66 7.00
C PRO A 26 -4.49 5.66 7.59
N THR A 27 -5.45 6.08 6.78
CA THR A 27 -6.57 6.91 7.23
C THR A 27 -7.74 6.06 7.70
N GLU A 28 -8.71 6.66 8.37
CA GLU A 28 -9.96 5.98 8.76
C GLU A 28 -10.69 5.35 7.57
N GLN A 29 -10.66 6.00 6.40
CA GLN A 29 -11.26 5.46 5.18
C GLN A 29 -10.56 4.19 4.71
N PHE A 30 -9.22 4.20 4.67
CA PHE A 30 -8.46 3.00 4.36
C PHE A 30 -8.70 1.90 5.40
N TRP A 31 -8.75 2.24 6.68
CA TRP A 31 -9.06 1.27 7.73
C TRP A 31 -10.43 0.63 7.56
N ASN A 32 -11.44 1.41 7.21
CA ASN A 32 -12.78 0.90 6.97
C ASN A 32 -12.81 -0.06 5.77
N ALA A 33 -12.17 0.33 4.66
CA ALA A 33 -12.04 -0.50 3.47
C ALA A 33 -11.19 -1.76 3.71
N TRP A 34 -10.09 -1.64 4.45
CA TRP A 34 -9.23 -2.76 4.80
C TRP A 34 -9.95 -3.76 5.72
N ARG A 35 -10.80 -3.29 6.63
CA ARG A 35 -11.60 -4.19 7.49
C ARG A 35 -12.71 -4.89 6.71
N GLN A 36 -13.37 -4.19 5.79
CA GLN A 36 -14.45 -4.74 4.98
C GLN A 36 -13.93 -5.66 3.87
N ASN A 37 -12.92 -5.22 3.13
CA ASN A 37 -12.43 -5.84 1.89
C ASN A 37 -10.95 -6.23 1.98
N LYS A 38 -10.49 -6.73 3.12
CA LYS A 38 -9.07 -7.09 3.37
C LYS A 38 -8.45 -7.93 2.26
N GLY A 39 -9.22 -8.89 1.71
CA GLY A 39 -8.78 -9.78 0.66
C GLY A 39 -8.50 -9.04 -0.65
N GLU A 40 -9.43 -8.19 -1.08
CA GLU A 40 -9.30 -7.38 -2.30
C GLU A 40 -8.19 -6.35 -2.17
N VAL A 41 -8.08 -5.70 -1.00
CA VAL A 41 -7.04 -4.70 -0.77
C VAL A 41 -5.64 -5.36 -0.78
N LYS A 42 -5.51 -6.59 -0.27
CA LYS A 42 -4.28 -7.38 -0.44
C LYS A 42 -4.05 -7.81 -1.90
N ALA A 43 -5.09 -8.24 -2.60
CA ALA A 43 -5.00 -8.66 -4.00
C ALA A 43 -4.61 -7.50 -4.93
N ALA A 44 -5.05 -6.29 -4.59
CA ALA A 44 -4.68 -5.05 -5.27
C ALA A 44 -3.21 -4.64 -5.04
N GLY A 45 -2.49 -5.27 -4.12
CA GLY A 45 -1.08 -4.98 -3.84
C GLY A 45 -0.82 -4.15 -2.58
N PHE A 46 -1.86 -3.80 -1.81
CA PHE A 46 -1.65 -3.11 -0.53
C PHE A 46 -1.28 -4.10 0.58
N SER A 47 -0.33 -3.71 1.41
CA SER A 47 0.03 -4.34 2.66
C SER A 47 -0.05 -3.33 3.79
N LEU A 48 -0.61 -3.74 4.91
CA LEU A 48 -0.64 -2.93 6.12
C LEU A 48 0.40 -3.50 7.10
N SER A 49 1.33 -2.65 7.52
CA SER A 49 2.42 -3.00 8.41
C SER A 49 2.38 -2.08 9.64
N LYS A 50 2.76 -2.59 10.81
CA LYS A 50 2.90 -1.78 12.04
C LYS A 50 4.38 -1.62 12.34
N TYR A 51 4.87 -0.38 12.40
CA TYR A 51 6.26 -0.02 12.67
C TYR A 51 6.31 0.95 13.86
N HIS A 52 7.03 0.59 14.93
CA HIS A 52 7.20 1.45 16.11
C HIS A 52 5.89 2.02 16.70
N ASP A 53 4.86 1.17 16.78
CA ASP A 53 3.49 1.50 17.20
C ASP A 53 2.63 2.28 16.18
N GLU A 54 3.24 2.77 15.11
CA GLU A 54 2.55 3.45 14.02
C GLU A 54 2.13 2.46 12.93
N TRP A 55 0.93 2.64 12.40
CA TRP A 55 0.48 1.86 11.24
C TRP A 55 0.93 2.55 9.96
N CYS A 56 1.43 1.77 9.01
CA CYS A 56 1.84 2.23 7.69
C CYS A 56 1.27 1.31 6.60
N VAL A 57 0.69 1.90 5.57
CA VAL A 57 0.22 1.20 4.38
C VAL A 57 1.35 1.21 3.36
N SER A 58 1.79 0.02 2.96
CA SER A 58 2.76 -0.20 1.90
C SER A 58 2.05 -0.76 0.67
N PHE A 59 2.01 0.00 -0.41
CA PHE A 59 1.52 -0.45 -1.70
C PHE A 59 2.68 -1.00 -2.53
N TRP A 60 2.65 -2.30 -2.80
CA TRP A 60 3.64 -3.01 -3.58
C TRP A 60 3.20 -3.08 -5.04
N SER A 61 4.12 -2.77 -5.95
CA SER A 61 3.90 -2.86 -7.38
C SER A 61 5.15 -3.33 -8.10
N ASP A 62 4.95 -3.97 -9.24
CA ASP A 62 6.03 -4.40 -10.12
C ASP A 62 6.60 -3.23 -10.94
N SER A 63 5.75 -2.24 -11.23
CA SER A 63 6.13 -1.06 -12.01
C SER A 63 6.02 0.23 -11.19
N ALA A 64 6.93 1.18 -11.43
CA ALA A 64 6.88 2.50 -10.81
C ALA A 64 5.62 3.29 -11.23
N ASP A 65 5.11 2.99 -12.43
CA ASP A 65 3.94 3.64 -13.04
C ASP A 65 2.61 3.00 -12.66
N THR A 66 2.60 1.89 -11.91
CA THR A 66 1.35 1.20 -11.58
C THR A 66 0.38 2.17 -10.90
N PRO A 67 -0.77 2.49 -11.54
CA PRO A 67 -1.72 3.41 -10.96
C PRO A 67 -2.30 2.77 -9.71
N ILE A 68 -2.35 3.55 -8.64
CA ILE A 68 -3.00 3.12 -7.41
C ILE A 68 -4.47 2.89 -7.77
N PRO A 69 -5.00 1.65 -7.63
CA PRO A 69 -6.35 1.35 -8.07
C PRO A 69 -7.32 2.29 -7.34
N ARG A 70 -7.92 3.18 -8.13
CA ARG A 70 -9.02 4.05 -7.71
C ARG A 70 -10.27 3.22 -7.87
N ASP A 71 -10.66 2.51 -6.82
CA ASP A 71 -12.04 2.08 -6.68
C ASP A 71 -12.94 3.33 -6.63
#